data_AF-A0A3S1EKX2-F1
#
_entry.id   AF-A0A3S1EKX2-F1
#
_cell.length_a   1.000
_cell.length_b   1.000
_cell.length_c   1.000
_cell.angle_alpha   90.00
_cell.angle_beta   90.00
_cell.angle_gamma   90.00
#
_symmetry.space_group_name_H-M   'P 1'
#
loop_
_entity.id
_entity.type
_entity.pdbx_description
1 polymer ?
#
loop_
_entity_poly.entity_id
_entity_poly.type
_entity_poly.pdbx_seq_one_letter_code
_entity_poly.pdbx_strand_id
1 'polypeptide(L)'
;MTSSQSQRLGKGGRIDRSGPLNGRFDGKAFSGCQGDTLASALIANGVKLVGRSFKYHRPRGILTAGSEEPNALVELRTGARREPNTKATTAELYDGLEAASQNRWPSLRHDVMSVNQLFAPIFVAGFYYKTFMWPAKFWEAIYEPAIRRAAGLGRASGIADPDHYDKAWAHCDVLIAGSGPAGLAAALAAGRSGARVILCEEDFVPGGRLLSDGGTIDGVPATEWLSKTLTELADMPDVRIMTRTALFGVYDGGTYGAIERVNDHLPSPPQHQVRQRLWRIVAKRCVVAAGAI
;
A
#
# COMPACT_ATOMS: atom_id res chain seq x y z
N MET A 1 3.57 30.32 -2.73
CA MET A 1 4.83 29.74 -2.23
C MET A 1 4.73 28.24 -2.37
N THR A 2 5.19 27.70 -3.50
CA THR A 2 5.29 26.26 -3.72
C THR A 2 6.16 25.68 -2.61
N SER A 3 5.65 24.73 -1.82
CA SER A 3 6.46 24.08 -0.79
C SER A 3 7.61 23.38 -1.51
N SER A 4 8.82 23.94 -1.40
CA SER A 4 9.99 23.29 -1.99
C SER A 4 10.13 21.93 -1.31
N GLN A 5 10.05 20.86 -2.10
CA GLN A 5 10.27 19.49 -1.64
C GLN A 5 11.73 19.37 -1.22
N SER A 6 12.01 19.75 0.04
CA SER A 6 13.37 19.99 0.55
C SER A 6 14.32 18.79 0.46
N GLN A 7 13.79 17.58 0.33
CA GLN A 7 14.56 16.34 0.27
C GLN A 7 14.45 15.64 -1.10
N ARG A 8 13.73 16.20 -2.08
CA ARG A 8 13.65 15.60 -3.41
C ARG A 8 14.91 15.91 -4.21
N LEU A 9 15.49 14.88 -4.80
CA LEU A 9 16.59 15.04 -5.75
C LEU A 9 16.10 15.69 -7.05
N GLY A 10 16.95 16.52 -7.66
CA GLY A 10 16.61 17.26 -8.88
C GLY A 10 16.38 16.38 -10.12
N LYS A 11 16.87 15.13 -10.13
CA LYS A 11 16.72 14.16 -11.23
C LYS A 11 16.48 12.75 -10.69
N GLY A 12 16.06 11.83 -11.57
CA GLY A 12 15.80 10.41 -11.24
C GLY A 12 14.38 10.13 -10.74
N GLY A 13 14.17 8.95 -10.16
CA GLY A 13 12.84 8.51 -9.73
C GLY A 13 11.88 8.22 -10.89
N ARG A 14 10.77 7.55 -10.59
CA ARG A 14 9.74 7.14 -11.55
C ARG A 14 8.49 8.00 -11.39
N ILE A 15 8.70 9.30 -11.53
CA ILE A 15 7.67 10.32 -11.29
C ILE A 15 7.60 11.27 -12.46
N ASP A 16 6.40 11.77 -12.74
CA ASP A 16 6.21 12.90 -13.65
C ASP A 16 6.24 14.21 -12.88
N ARG A 17 7.19 15.08 -13.23
CA ARG A 17 7.43 16.39 -12.61
C ARG A 17 6.69 17.52 -13.33
N SER A 18 5.98 17.23 -14.42
CA SER A 18 5.29 18.23 -15.24
C SER A 18 4.12 18.90 -14.53
N GLY A 19 3.43 18.16 -13.64
CA GLY A 19 2.27 18.63 -12.88
C GLY A 19 2.40 18.27 -11.39
N PRO A 20 2.46 19.26 -10.47
CA PRO A 20 2.48 18.97 -9.04
C PRO A 20 1.11 18.49 -8.57
N LEU A 21 1.10 17.43 -7.77
CA LEU A 21 -0.07 17.00 -7.00
C LEU A 21 -0.04 17.67 -5.64
N ASN A 22 -1.19 18.08 -5.12
CA ASN A 22 -1.31 18.69 -3.81
C ASN A 22 -2.01 17.73 -2.84
N GLY A 23 -1.53 17.64 -1.61
CA GLY A 23 -2.15 16.81 -0.58
C GLY A 23 -2.07 17.45 0.78
N ARG A 24 -2.74 16.82 1.75
CA ARG A 24 -2.68 17.19 3.17
C ARG A 24 -2.32 16.00 4.02
N PHE A 25 -1.30 16.16 4.85
CA PHE A 25 -0.96 15.22 5.91
C PHE A 25 -1.09 15.93 7.25
N ASP A 26 -1.95 15.43 8.12
CA ASP A 26 -2.21 16.05 9.44
C ASP A 26 -2.65 17.51 9.33
N GLY A 27 -3.46 17.81 8.30
CA GLY A 27 -3.93 19.16 7.98
C GLY A 27 -2.88 20.06 7.31
N LYS A 28 -1.60 19.66 7.28
CA LYS A 28 -0.52 20.42 6.63
C LYS A 28 -0.43 20.07 5.15
N ALA A 29 -0.38 21.10 4.31
CA ALA A 29 -0.21 20.93 2.87
C ALA A 29 1.19 20.37 2.55
N PHE A 30 1.26 19.50 1.55
CA PHE A 30 2.49 19.04 0.92
C PHE A 30 2.27 18.90 -0.58
N SER A 31 3.36 18.91 -1.36
CA SER A 31 3.30 18.68 -2.81
C SER A 31 3.97 17.36 -3.17
N GLY A 32 3.44 16.66 -4.18
CA GLY A 32 4.04 15.47 -4.77
C GLY A 32 4.00 15.53 -6.29
N CYS A 33 4.33 14.41 -6.90
CA CYS A 33 4.37 14.21 -8.34
C CYS A 33 3.53 12.98 -8.69
N GLN A 34 3.01 12.92 -9.92
CA GLN A 34 2.39 11.68 -10.40
C GLN A 34 3.43 10.55 -10.34
N GLY A 35 3.02 9.38 -9.83
CA GLY A 35 3.91 8.24 -9.59
C GLY A 35 4.55 8.22 -8.19
N ASP A 36 4.33 9.24 -7.36
CA ASP A 36 4.64 9.13 -5.94
C ASP A 36 3.63 8.23 -5.22
N THR A 37 4.09 7.63 -4.12
CA THR A 37 3.23 7.16 -3.04
C THR A 37 3.14 8.25 -1.97
N LEU A 38 2.17 8.15 -1.06
CA LEU A 38 2.10 9.06 0.09
C LEU A 38 3.44 9.07 0.86
N ALA A 39 4.07 7.90 1.05
CA ALA A 39 5.37 7.81 1.71
C ALA A 39 6.48 8.57 0.97
N SER A 40 6.62 8.35 -0.35
CA SER A 40 7.67 9.03 -1.13
C SER A 40 7.47 10.55 -1.15
N ALA A 41 6.22 11.00 -1.26
CA ALA A 41 5.88 12.42 -1.19
C ALA A 41 6.17 13.02 0.19
N LEU A 42 5.84 12.33 1.28
CA LEU A 42 6.16 12.79 2.63
C LEU A 42 7.67 12.91 2.87
N ILE A 43 8.45 11.92 2.43
CA ILE A 43 9.92 11.96 2.51
C ILE A 43 10.46 13.14 1.71
N ALA A 44 9.98 13.34 0.48
CA ALA A 44 10.38 14.46 -0.37
C ALA A 44 10.13 15.83 0.28
N ASN A 45 9.09 15.96 1.10
CA ASN A 45 8.77 17.17 1.85
C ASN A 45 9.45 17.24 3.24
N GLY A 46 10.36 16.31 3.56
CA GLY A 46 11.11 16.30 4.82
C GLY A 46 10.31 15.81 6.03
N VAL A 47 9.18 15.12 5.82
CA VAL A 47 8.37 14.56 6.90
C VAL A 47 8.99 13.23 7.36
N LYS A 48 9.64 13.25 8.53
CA LYS A 48 10.29 12.06 9.13
C LYS A 48 9.41 11.31 10.12
N LEU A 49 8.48 12.02 10.77
CA LEU A 49 7.60 11.47 11.79
C LEU A 49 6.23 11.27 11.16
N VAL A 50 5.81 10.00 11.02
CA VAL A 50 4.56 9.62 10.34
C VAL A 50 3.61 8.89 11.30
N GLY A 51 4.13 8.30 12.38
CA GLY A 51 3.32 7.60 13.36
C GLY A 51 3.98 7.51 14.74
N ARG A 52 3.27 6.84 15.63
CA ARG A 52 3.68 6.54 17.00
C ARG A 52 3.50 5.05 17.25
N SER A 53 4.41 4.43 17.99
CA SER A 53 4.27 3.00 18.29
C SER A 53 3.01 2.76 19.11
N PHE A 54 2.24 1.73 18.74
CA PHE A 54 0.97 1.35 19.36
C PHE A 54 0.88 1.49 20.88
N LYS A 55 1.89 0.98 21.60
CA LYS A 55 1.85 0.85 23.06
C LYS A 55 2.58 1.97 23.80
N TYR A 56 3.78 2.30 23.33
CA TYR A 56 4.70 3.19 24.04
C TYR A 56 4.73 4.59 23.45
N HIS A 57 4.00 4.87 22.36
CA HIS A 57 4.02 6.17 21.69
C HIS A 57 5.44 6.66 21.31
N ARG A 58 6.35 5.72 21.01
CA ARG A 58 7.68 6.03 20.48
C ARG A 58 7.55 6.64 19.08
N PRO A 59 8.32 7.68 18.74
CA PRO A 59 8.35 8.24 17.39
C PRO A 59 8.59 7.14 16.34
N ARG A 60 7.79 7.11 15.28
CA ARG A 60 7.96 6.20 14.15
C ARG A 60 7.94 6.96 12.82
N GLY A 61 8.92 6.66 11.97
CA GLY A 61 8.99 7.11 10.59
C GLY A 61 8.67 5.98 9.61
N ILE A 62 8.73 6.29 8.33
CA ILE A 62 8.70 5.30 7.25
C ILE A 62 9.96 4.44 7.34
N LEU A 63 9.80 3.11 7.25
CA LEU A 63 10.92 2.16 7.38
C LEU A 63 11.25 1.47 6.06
N THR A 64 10.23 1.22 5.24
CA THR A 64 10.28 0.36 4.06
C THR A 64 9.65 1.08 2.85
N ALA A 65 9.44 0.37 1.75
CA ALA A 65 8.95 0.97 0.50
C ALA A 65 7.79 0.20 -0.16
N GLY A 66 7.30 -0.88 0.43
CA GLY A 66 6.21 -1.67 -0.13
C GLY A 66 5.14 -2.08 0.90
N SER A 67 4.51 -3.23 0.64
CA SER A 67 3.43 -3.80 1.46
C SER A 67 3.90 -4.30 2.84
N GLU A 68 5.20 -4.40 3.05
CA GLU A 68 5.87 -4.82 4.28
C GLU A 68 5.97 -3.74 5.37
N GLU A 69 5.52 -2.51 5.09
CA GLU A 69 5.65 -1.37 6.01
C GLU A 69 4.94 -1.56 7.36
N PRO A 70 5.69 -1.53 8.48
CA PRO A 70 5.10 -1.77 9.80
C PRO A 70 4.71 -0.49 10.56
N ASN A 71 5.24 0.67 10.17
CA ASN A 71 5.15 1.89 10.98
C ASN A 71 4.20 2.93 10.39
N ALA A 72 4.35 3.24 9.10
CA ALA A 72 3.67 4.35 8.43
C ALA A 72 2.22 4.01 8.04
N LEU A 73 1.41 3.67 9.04
CA LEU A 73 -0.03 3.44 8.91
C LEU A 73 -0.79 4.75 9.12
N VAL A 74 -1.63 5.11 8.16
CA VAL A 74 -2.39 6.36 8.13
C VAL A 74 -3.90 6.11 8.01
N GLU A 75 -4.69 7.07 8.47
CA GLU A 75 -6.08 7.21 8.04
C GLU A 75 -6.08 7.98 6.72
N LEU A 76 -6.54 7.35 5.65
CA LEU A 76 -6.71 7.97 4.34
C LEU A 76 -8.15 8.49 4.20
N ARG A 77 -8.32 9.58 3.45
CA ARG A 77 -9.61 10.19 3.09
C ARG A 77 -10.43 10.62 4.33
N THR A 78 -11.65 11.09 4.07
CA THR A 78 -12.57 11.60 5.10
C THR A 78 -14.01 11.12 4.85
N GLY A 79 -14.90 11.42 5.79
CA GLY A 79 -16.31 11.06 5.70
C GLY A 79 -16.54 9.56 5.56
N ALA A 80 -17.47 9.18 4.71
CA ALA A 80 -17.87 7.79 4.48
C ALA A 80 -16.75 6.91 3.87
N ARG A 81 -15.81 7.53 3.14
CA ARG A 81 -14.67 6.87 2.47
C ARG A 81 -13.42 6.78 3.35
N ARG A 82 -13.50 7.07 4.66
CA ARG A 82 -12.34 6.99 5.55
C ARG A 82 -11.80 5.57 5.61
N GLU A 83 -10.51 5.43 5.37
CA GLU A 83 -9.80 4.15 5.36
C GLU A 83 -8.72 4.13 6.45
N PRO A 84 -8.92 3.39 7.55
CA PRO A 84 -7.90 3.25 8.58
C PRO A 84 -6.83 2.24 8.18
N ASN A 85 -5.64 2.38 8.76
CA ASN A 85 -4.52 1.45 8.64
C ASN A 85 -3.97 1.27 7.23
N THR A 86 -4.16 2.26 6.36
CA THR A 86 -3.55 2.28 5.02
C THR A 86 -2.05 2.49 5.16
N LYS A 87 -1.25 1.67 4.47
CA LYS A 87 0.21 1.84 4.42
C LYS A 87 0.54 2.98 3.47
N ALA A 88 1.22 4.01 3.98
CA ALA A 88 1.62 5.15 3.18
C ALA A 88 2.52 4.77 1.98
N THR A 89 3.26 3.67 2.11
CA THR A 89 4.17 3.12 1.08
C THR A 89 3.43 2.53 -0.12
N THR A 90 2.18 2.11 0.03
CA THR A 90 1.38 1.51 -1.05
C THR A 90 0.23 2.40 -1.53
N ALA A 91 0.02 3.55 -0.87
CA ALA A 91 -1.02 4.51 -1.25
C ALA A 91 -0.49 5.41 -2.36
N GLU A 92 -0.94 5.18 -3.60
CA GLU A 92 -0.67 6.07 -4.73
C GLU A 92 -1.16 7.49 -4.45
N LEU A 93 -0.30 8.47 -4.73
CA LEU A 93 -0.66 9.87 -4.57
C LEU A 93 -1.59 10.31 -5.71
N TYR A 94 -2.65 11.02 -5.35
CA TYR A 94 -3.52 11.73 -6.27
C TYR A 94 -3.75 13.17 -5.77
N ASP A 95 -4.19 14.06 -6.67
CA ASP A 95 -4.45 15.44 -6.30
C ASP A 95 -5.62 15.55 -5.31
N GLY A 96 -5.42 16.32 -4.25
CA GLY A 96 -6.37 16.45 -3.14
C GLY A 96 -6.33 15.31 -2.13
N LEU A 97 -5.32 14.43 -2.15
CA LEU A 97 -5.21 13.35 -1.17
C LEU A 97 -5.12 13.90 0.26
N GLU A 98 -6.01 13.44 1.13
CA GLU A 98 -6.00 13.74 2.56
C GLU A 98 -5.61 12.49 3.36
N ALA A 99 -4.65 12.66 4.28
CA ALA A 99 -4.20 11.62 5.18
C ALA A 99 -3.93 12.16 6.59
N ALA A 100 -4.10 11.31 7.61
CA ALA A 100 -3.81 11.63 8.99
C ALA A 100 -3.04 10.51 9.68
N SER A 101 -2.05 10.86 10.50
CA SER A 101 -1.36 9.90 11.36
C SER A 101 -2.30 9.36 12.44
N GLN A 102 -2.14 8.08 12.78
CA GLN A 102 -2.98 7.39 13.75
C GLN A 102 -2.37 7.38 15.16
N ASN A 103 -3.21 7.10 16.17
CA ASN A 103 -2.82 6.87 17.56
C ASN A 103 -1.90 7.95 18.18
N ARG A 104 -2.41 9.19 18.27
CA ARG A 104 -1.68 10.37 18.75
C ARG A 104 -2.60 11.39 19.43
N TRP A 105 -2.11 12.08 20.46
CA TRP A 105 -2.86 13.18 21.09
C TRP A 105 -1.99 14.25 21.80
N PRO A 106 -2.25 15.57 21.62
CA PRO A 106 -3.18 16.16 20.66
C PRO A 106 -2.66 16.16 19.21
N SER A 107 -1.36 15.97 19.00
CA SER A 107 -0.75 15.95 17.67
C SER A 107 0.41 14.98 17.61
N LEU A 108 0.88 14.64 16.41
CA LEU A 108 1.98 13.68 16.27
C LEU A 108 3.28 14.17 16.91
N ARG A 109 3.55 15.48 16.82
CA ARG A 109 4.74 16.11 17.40
C ARG A 109 4.64 16.24 18.92
N HIS A 110 3.47 16.63 19.41
CA HIS A 110 3.19 16.81 20.83
C HIS A 110 2.26 15.69 21.30
N ASP A 111 2.80 14.48 21.44
CA ASP A 111 2.02 13.32 21.90
C ASP A 111 2.21 13.12 23.40
N VAL A 112 1.20 13.44 24.21
CA VAL A 112 1.25 13.35 25.68
C VAL A 112 1.38 11.91 26.16
N MET A 113 0.85 10.95 25.40
CA MET A 113 0.97 9.52 25.73
C MET A 113 2.42 9.00 25.58
N SER A 114 3.35 9.80 25.04
CA SER A 114 4.78 9.45 25.01
C SER A 114 5.40 9.27 26.41
N VAL A 115 4.77 9.79 27.47
CA VAL A 115 5.16 9.55 28.88
C VAL A 115 5.12 8.05 29.22
N ASN A 116 4.29 7.25 28.52
CA ASN A 116 4.22 5.79 28.72
C ASN A 116 5.57 5.09 28.54
N GLN A 117 6.53 5.71 27.82
CA GLN A 117 7.89 5.17 27.66
C GLN A 117 8.63 5.04 28.99
N LEU A 118 8.39 5.93 29.95
CA LEU A 118 9.02 5.88 31.28
C LEU A 118 8.56 4.68 32.10
N PHE A 119 7.38 4.15 31.79
CA PHE A 119 6.78 3.01 32.47
C PHE A 119 6.76 1.75 31.59
N ALA A 120 7.57 1.71 30.52
CA ALA A 120 7.62 0.58 29.59
C ALA A 120 7.84 -0.79 30.26
N PRO A 121 8.63 -0.94 31.35
CA PRO A 121 8.77 -2.22 32.06
C PRO A 121 7.49 -2.74 32.73
N ILE A 122 6.53 -1.86 33.04
CA ILE A 122 5.24 -2.22 33.65
C ILE A 122 4.25 -2.66 32.57
N PHE A 123 4.27 -1.97 31.44
CA PHE A 123 3.46 -2.32 30.28
C PHE A 123 4.11 -3.49 29.53
N VAL A 124 4.11 -4.68 30.11
CA VAL A 124 4.48 -5.94 29.41
C VAL A 124 3.29 -6.49 28.59
N ALA A 125 3.56 -7.44 27.69
CA ALA A 125 2.49 -8.13 26.98
C ALA A 125 1.51 -8.77 27.99
N GLY A 126 0.21 -8.56 27.80
CA GLY A 126 -0.81 -9.10 28.69
C GLY A 126 -1.15 -8.26 29.93
N PHE A 127 -0.50 -7.11 30.16
CA PHE A 127 -0.78 -6.22 31.30
C PHE A 127 -2.27 -5.88 31.44
N TYR A 128 -2.93 -5.54 30.34
CA TYR A 128 -4.32 -5.08 30.36
C TYR A 128 -5.29 -6.16 30.86
N TYR A 129 -5.04 -7.42 30.49
CA TYR A 129 -5.86 -8.57 30.89
C TYR A 129 -5.76 -8.89 32.38
N LYS A 130 -4.66 -8.54 33.04
CA LYS A 130 -4.48 -8.79 34.47
C LYS A 130 -5.03 -7.67 35.35
N THR A 131 -5.00 -6.43 34.87
CA THR A 131 -5.25 -5.25 35.72
C THR A 131 -6.66 -4.69 35.58
N PHE A 132 -7.31 -4.83 34.41
CA PHE A 132 -8.54 -4.07 34.09
C PHE A 132 -9.79 -4.91 33.84
N MET A 133 -9.79 -6.21 34.15
CA MET A 133 -10.97 -7.06 33.93
C MET A 133 -12.00 -7.02 35.07
N TRP A 134 -11.66 -6.43 36.21
CA TRP A 134 -12.52 -6.35 37.38
C TRP A 134 -12.64 -4.91 37.90
N PRO A 135 -13.84 -4.43 38.26
CA PRO A 135 -15.15 -5.09 38.12
C PRO A 135 -15.60 -5.17 36.66
N ALA A 136 -16.30 -6.24 36.26
CA ALA A 136 -16.71 -6.48 34.87
C ALA A 136 -17.51 -5.31 34.26
N LYS A 137 -18.35 -4.63 35.05
CA LYS A 137 -19.13 -3.47 34.60
C LYS A 137 -18.26 -2.28 34.16
N PHE A 138 -17.04 -2.17 34.67
CA PHE A 138 -16.12 -1.08 34.31
C PHE A 138 -15.36 -1.36 33.02
N TRP A 139 -15.34 -2.61 32.57
CA TRP A 139 -14.69 -2.97 31.31
C TRP A 139 -15.30 -2.19 30.14
N GLU A 140 -16.59 -2.36 29.88
CA GLU A 140 -17.28 -1.72 28.76
C GLU A 140 -17.38 -0.19 28.93
N ALA A 141 -17.57 0.28 30.18
CA ALA A 141 -17.87 1.68 30.44
C ALA A 141 -16.61 2.58 30.53
N ILE A 142 -15.47 2.04 30.98
CA ILE A 142 -14.29 2.85 31.36
C ILE A 142 -13.01 2.30 30.73
N TYR A 143 -12.67 1.05 31.03
CA TYR A 143 -11.36 0.50 30.68
C TYR A 143 -11.21 0.29 29.17
N GLU A 144 -12.17 -0.39 28.54
CA GLU A 144 -12.12 -0.65 27.10
C GLU A 144 -12.12 0.66 26.27
N PRO A 145 -13.00 1.66 26.50
CA PRO A 145 -12.95 2.90 25.73
C PRO A 145 -11.63 3.67 25.92
N ALA A 146 -11.09 3.70 27.13
CA ALA A 146 -9.81 4.36 27.42
C ALA A 146 -8.63 3.63 26.76
N ILE A 147 -8.57 2.31 26.90
CA ILE A 147 -7.54 1.47 26.27
C ILE A 147 -7.64 1.57 24.75
N ARG A 148 -8.84 1.48 24.17
CA ARG A 148 -9.05 1.61 22.72
C ARG A 148 -8.65 2.98 22.19
N ARG A 149 -8.77 4.04 23.00
CA ARG A 149 -8.32 5.39 22.63
C ARG A 149 -6.80 5.54 22.71
N ALA A 150 -6.15 4.86 23.66
CA ALA A 150 -4.69 4.94 23.88
C ALA A 150 -3.89 3.93 23.04
N ALA A 151 -4.50 2.81 22.70
CA ALA A 151 -3.88 1.69 22.02
C ALA A 151 -4.81 1.18 20.91
N GLY A 152 -5.45 2.08 20.17
CA GLY A 152 -6.22 1.74 18.97
C GLY A 152 -5.58 2.37 17.74
N LEU A 153 -5.47 1.61 16.66
CA LEU A 153 -4.98 2.12 15.38
C LEU A 153 -6.13 2.33 14.41
N GLY A 154 -6.26 3.58 13.96
CA GLY A 154 -7.25 3.99 12.99
C GLY A 154 -8.68 4.01 13.50
N ARG A 155 -9.54 4.71 12.78
CA ARG A 155 -10.99 4.77 13.03
C ARG A 155 -11.74 4.55 11.74
N ALA A 156 -12.68 3.61 11.76
CA ALA A 156 -13.66 3.49 10.68
C ALA A 156 -14.56 4.75 10.63
N SER A 157 -15.18 5.01 9.47
CA SER A 157 -16.10 6.14 9.28
C SER A 157 -17.35 6.04 10.15
N GLY A 158 -17.86 4.83 10.38
CA GLY A 158 -19.17 4.59 11.00
C GLY A 158 -20.36 4.93 10.10
N ILE A 159 -20.10 5.26 8.83
CA ILE A 159 -21.09 5.61 7.81
C ILE A 159 -20.98 4.57 6.70
N ALA A 160 -22.09 4.26 6.02
CA ALA A 160 -22.10 3.33 4.90
C ALA A 160 -21.12 3.76 3.80
N ASP A 161 -20.32 2.80 3.33
CA ASP A 161 -19.39 2.99 2.22
C ASP A 161 -20.18 3.31 0.93
N PRO A 162 -19.92 4.46 0.26
CA PRO A 162 -20.63 4.83 -0.96
C PRO A 162 -20.12 4.11 -2.21
N ASP A 163 -19.04 3.32 -2.12
CA ASP A 163 -18.42 2.67 -3.26
C ASP A 163 -19.09 1.37 -3.70
N HIS A 164 -18.87 1.04 -4.96
CA HIS A 164 -19.26 -0.23 -5.55
C HIS A 164 -18.04 -1.15 -5.71
N TYR A 165 -18.30 -2.45 -5.57
CA TYR A 165 -17.30 -3.51 -5.61
C TYR A 165 -17.80 -4.62 -6.52
N ASP A 166 -16.89 -5.19 -7.30
CA ASP A 166 -17.24 -6.23 -8.27
C ASP A 166 -16.52 -7.55 -8.00
N LYS A 167 -17.05 -8.63 -8.57
CA LYS A 167 -16.42 -9.94 -8.63
C LYS A 167 -16.22 -10.33 -10.09
N ALA A 168 -15.04 -10.84 -10.41
CA ALA A 168 -14.73 -11.29 -11.76
C ALA A 168 -14.06 -12.66 -11.76
N TRP A 169 -14.12 -13.29 -12.93
CA TRP A 169 -13.62 -14.64 -13.15
C TRP A 169 -12.71 -14.65 -14.38
N ALA A 170 -11.57 -15.33 -14.25
CA ALA A 170 -10.65 -15.52 -15.37
C ALA A 170 -10.12 -16.95 -15.39
N HIS A 171 -9.70 -17.38 -16.58
CA HIS A 171 -9.02 -18.64 -16.79
C HIS A 171 -7.73 -18.39 -17.56
N CYS A 172 -6.65 -19.02 -17.17
CA CYS A 172 -5.39 -18.98 -17.91
C CYS A 172 -4.69 -20.34 -17.88
N ASP A 173 -3.71 -20.51 -18.75
CA ASP A 173 -2.84 -21.69 -18.73
C ASP A 173 -1.74 -21.48 -17.69
N VAL A 174 -1.17 -20.27 -17.63
CA VAL A 174 -0.12 -19.89 -16.67
C VAL A 174 -0.51 -18.62 -15.92
N LEU A 175 -0.59 -18.69 -14.59
CA LEU A 175 -0.70 -17.54 -13.71
C LEU A 175 0.66 -17.21 -13.11
N ILE A 176 1.06 -15.94 -13.11
CA ILE A 176 2.34 -15.49 -12.57
C ILE A 176 2.09 -14.47 -11.47
N ALA A 177 2.62 -14.73 -10.29
CA ALA A 177 2.51 -13.84 -9.13
C ALA A 177 3.80 -13.03 -8.94
N GLY A 178 3.76 -11.75 -9.29
CA GLY A 178 4.88 -10.80 -9.19
C GLY A 178 5.53 -10.52 -10.54
N SER A 179 5.79 -9.24 -10.82
CA SER A 179 6.39 -8.77 -12.08
C SER A 179 7.88 -8.40 -11.95
N GLY A 180 8.59 -8.99 -10.98
CA GLY A 180 10.05 -8.92 -10.93
C GLY A 180 10.72 -9.59 -12.14
N PRO A 181 12.06 -9.60 -12.20
CA PRO A 181 12.80 -10.17 -13.35
C PRO A 181 12.40 -11.63 -13.62
N ALA A 182 12.23 -12.43 -12.56
CA ALA A 182 11.80 -13.82 -12.66
C ALA A 182 10.37 -13.96 -13.23
N GLY A 183 9.44 -13.12 -12.79
CA GLY A 183 8.05 -13.15 -13.26
C GLY A 183 7.92 -12.69 -14.71
N LEU A 184 8.64 -11.64 -15.10
CA LEU A 184 8.68 -11.14 -16.47
C LEU A 184 9.33 -12.16 -17.42
N ALA A 185 10.43 -12.80 -17.01
CA ALA A 185 11.05 -13.86 -17.80
C ALA A 185 10.11 -15.08 -17.96
N ALA A 186 9.39 -15.47 -16.90
CA ALA A 186 8.39 -16.52 -16.97
C ALA A 186 7.21 -16.14 -17.89
N ALA A 187 6.77 -14.88 -17.85
CA ALA A 187 5.71 -14.37 -18.71
C ALA A 187 6.11 -14.39 -20.17
N LEU A 188 7.34 -13.97 -20.50
CA LEU A 188 7.88 -14.03 -21.86
C LEU A 188 7.95 -15.48 -22.37
N ALA A 189 8.50 -16.39 -21.57
CA ALA A 189 8.62 -17.79 -21.95
C ALA A 189 7.23 -18.44 -22.19
N ALA A 190 6.28 -18.21 -21.29
CA ALA A 190 4.92 -18.74 -21.43
C ALA A 190 4.17 -18.08 -22.60
N GLY A 191 4.24 -16.76 -22.74
CA GLY A 191 3.59 -16.01 -23.80
C GLY A 191 4.10 -16.40 -25.20
N ARG A 192 5.42 -16.53 -25.38
CA ARG A 192 6.04 -16.99 -26.64
C ARG A 192 5.65 -18.43 -27.02
N SER A 193 5.23 -19.24 -26.05
CA SER A 193 4.71 -20.58 -26.34
C SER A 193 3.26 -20.60 -26.83
N GLY A 194 2.58 -19.44 -26.83
CA GLY A 194 1.15 -19.31 -27.16
C GLY A 194 0.21 -19.68 -26.01
N ALA A 195 0.71 -19.76 -24.77
CA ALA A 195 -0.13 -20.02 -23.61
C ALA A 195 -0.93 -18.76 -23.24
N ARG A 196 -2.14 -18.94 -22.68
CA ARG A 196 -2.84 -17.82 -22.04
C ARG A 196 -2.20 -17.52 -20.70
N VAL A 197 -1.65 -16.31 -20.58
CA VAL A 197 -0.89 -15.88 -19.40
C VAL A 197 -1.63 -14.76 -18.69
N ILE A 198 -1.71 -14.85 -17.36
CA ILE A 198 -2.05 -13.72 -16.51
C ILE A 198 -0.85 -13.44 -15.60
N LEU A 199 -0.31 -12.22 -15.67
CA LEU A 199 0.73 -11.72 -14.78
C LEU A 199 0.11 -10.71 -13.80
N CYS A 200 0.09 -11.04 -12.51
CA CYS A 200 -0.40 -10.14 -11.47
C CYS A 200 0.77 -9.45 -10.76
N GLU A 201 0.68 -8.13 -10.64
CA GLU A 201 1.60 -7.29 -9.87
C GLU A 201 0.80 -6.51 -8.83
N GLU A 202 1.22 -6.56 -7.56
CA GLU A 202 0.55 -5.78 -6.54
C GLU A 202 0.78 -4.28 -6.74
N ASP A 203 1.97 -3.87 -7.16
CA ASP A 203 2.31 -2.47 -7.38
C ASP A 203 1.62 -1.89 -8.64
N PHE A 204 1.61 -0.56 -8.76
CA PHE A 204 1.11 0.16 -9.92
C PHE A 204 2.11 0.27 -11.06
N VAL A 205 3.39 0.01 -10.80
CA VAL A 205 4.46 -0.06 -11.80
C VAL A 205 5.05 -1.47 -11.82
N PRO A 206 5.05 -2.17 -12.97
CA PRO A 206 5.67 -3.48 -13.07
C PRO A 206 7.21 -3.41 -13.08
N GLY A 207 7.85 -4.48 -12.62
CA GLY A 207 9.30 -4.70 -12.65
C GLY A 207 9.95 -5.01 -11.30
N GLY A 208 9.21 -4.97 -10.20
CA GLY A 208 9.67 -5.38 -8.86
C GLY A 208 10.97 -4.71 -8.41
N ARG A 209 11.97 -5.47 -7.97
CA ARG A 209 13.24 -4.91 -7.48
C ARG A 209 14.11 -4.23 -8.55
N LEU A 210 13.91 -4.53 -9.84
CA LEU A 210 14.63 -3.84 -10.93
C LEU A 210 14.38 -2.34 -10.92
N LEU A 211 13.27 -1.90 -10.32
CA LEU A 211 12.91 -0.49 -10.24
C LEU A 211 13.83 0.31 -9.32
N SER A 212 14.45 -0.37 -8.35
CA SER A 212 15.34 0.23 -7.35
C SER A 212 16.80 -0.17 -7.57
N ASP A 213 17.06 -1.44 -7.85
CA ASP A 213 18.42 -1.99 -7.87
C ASP A 213 19.13 -1.72 -9.21
N GLY A 214 18.37 -1.53 -10.30
CA GLY A 214 18.93 -1.35 -11.64
C GLY A 214 19.66 -2.60 -12.13
N GLY A 215 20.87 -2.43 -12.66
CA GLY A 215 21.72 -3.51 -13.18
C GLY A 215 21.56 -3.75 -14.68
N THR A 216 22.02 -4.92 -15.13
CA THR A 216 21.98 -5.35 -16.53
C THR A 216 21.36 -6.75 -16.65
N ILE A 217 20.58 -6.96 -17.71
CA ILE A 217 20.00 -8.26 -18.08
C ILE A 217 20.24 -8.43 -19.58
N ASP A 218 20.73 -9.59 -20.00
CA ASP A 218 21.07 -9.88 -21.41
C ASP A 218 22.00 -8.84 -22.05
N GLY A 219 22.92 -8.28 -21.25
CA GLY A 219 23.89 -7.27 -21.69
C GLY A 219 23.33 -5.85 -21.88
N VAL A 220 22.04 -5.62 -21.62
CA VAL A 220 21.42 -4.28 -21.70
C VAL A 220 21.02 -3.75 -20.31
N PRO A 221 20.91 -2.42 -20.12
CA PRO A 221 20.42 -1.84 -18.87
C PRO A 221 19.04 -2.37 -18.47
N ALA A 222 18.83 -2.63 -17.17
CA ALA A 222 17.58 -3.21 -16.65
C ALA A 222 16.33 -2.39 -17.01
N THR A 223 16.44 -1.06 -17.09
CA THR A 223 15.34 -0.18 -17.52
C THR A 223 14.98 -0.39 -18.99
N GLU A 224 15.99 -0.59 -19.86
CA GLU A 224 15.78 -0.88 -21.27
C GLU A 224 15.21 -2.29 -21.46
N TRP A 225 15.74 -3.28 -20.76
CA TRP A 225 15.23 -4.65 -20.75
C TRP A 225 13.76 -4.70 -20.31
N LEU A 226 13.43 -4.02 -19.21
CA LEU A 226 12.07 -3.94 -18.67
C LEU A 226 11.12 -3.32 -19.70
N SER A 227 11.51 -2.19 -20.31
CA SER A 227 10.71 -1.53 -21.34
C SER A 227 10.43 -2.45 -22.53
N LYS A 228 11.48 -3.07 -23.10
CA LYS A 228 11.34 -4.02 -24.22
C LYS A 228 10.46 -5.20 -23.86
N THR A 229 10.66 -5.77 -22.67
CA THR A 229 9.89 -6.93 -22.19
C THR A 229 8.41 -6.60 -22.03
N LEU A 230 8.08 -5.44 -21.43
CA LEU A 230 6.69 -5.02 -21.27
C LEU A 230 6.03 -4.72 -22.61
N THR A 231 6.73 -4.10 -23.55
CA THR A 231 6.22 -3.89 -24.92
C THR A 231 5.93 -5.22 -25.59
N GLU A 232 6.86 -6.16 -25.56
CA GLU A 232 6.66 -7.46 -26.19
C GLU A 232 5.49 -8.23 -25.56
N LEU A 233 5.38 -8.24 -24.23
CA LEU A 233 4.25 -8.88 -23.53
C LEU A 233 2.92 -8.20 -23.84
N ALA A 234 2.89 -6.87 -24.01
CA ALA A 234 1.69 -6.13 -24.37
C ALA A 234 1.22 -6.41 -25.80
N ASP A 235 2.15 -6.73 -26.71
CA ASP A 235 1.86 -7.10 -28.09
C ASP A 235 1.35 -8.55 -28.24
N MET A 236 1.44 -9.38 -27.18
CA MET A 236 0.94 -10.75 -27.19
C MET A 236 -0.56 -10.80 -26.85
N PRO A 237 -1.44 -11.31 -27.74
CA PRO A 237 -2.90 -11.26 -27.54
C PRO A 237 -3.40 -12.11 -26.37
N ASP A 238 -2.66 -13.17 -26.02
CA ASP A 238 -3.00 -14.12 -24.95
C ASP A 238 -2.30 -13.80 -23.61
N VAL A 239 -1.59 -12.67 -23.52
CA VAL A 239 -0.94 -12.22 -22.29
C VAL A 239 -1.73 -11.05 -21.69
N ARG A 240 -2.09 -11.17 -20.41
CA ARG A 240 -2.70 -10.09 -19.64
C ARG A 240 -1.83 -9.70 -18.47
N ILE A 241 -1.38 -8.45 -18.45
CA ILE A 241 -0.69 -7.85 -17.31
C ILE A 241 -1.72 -7.11 -16.45
N MET A 242 -1.80 -7.47 -15.17
CA MET A 242 -2.70 -6.88 -14.18
C MET A 242 -1.87 -6.22 -13.08
N THR A 243 -1.63 -4.91 -13.19
CA THR A 243 -1.06 -4.11 -12.10
C THR A 243 -2.10 -3.82 -11.03
N ARG A 244 -1.68 -3.29 -9.88
CA ARG A 244 -2.58 -3.00 -8.73
C ARG A 244 -3.36 -4.22 -8.26
N THR A 245 -2.88 -5.43 -8.57
CA THR A 245 -3.57 -6.70 -8.38
C THR A 245 -2.76 -7.63 -7.49
N ALA A 246 -3.15 -7.71 -6.21
CA ALA A 246 -2.49 -8.59 -5.26
C ALA A 246 -3.14 -9.99 -5.28
N LEU A 247 -2.37 -11.02 -5.63
CA LEU A 247 -2.75 -12.42 -5.40
C LEU A 247 -2.60 -12.72 -3.91
N PHE A 248 -3.72 -12.95 -3.22
CA PHE A 248 -3.74 -13.12 -1.76
C PHE A 248 -3.96 -14.57 -1.32
N GLY A 249 -4.37 -15.46 -2.23
CA GLY A 249 -4.74 -16.83 -1.86
C GLY A 249 -4.59 -17.85 -2.98
N VAL A 250 -4.15 -19.05 -2.61
CA VAL A 250 -4.11 -20.26 -3.43
C VAL A 250 -5.06 -21.27 -2.82
N TYR A 251 -5.90 -21.87 -3.65
CA TYR A 251 -6.92 -22.83 -3.25
C TYR A 251 -6.86 -24.09 -4.14
N ASP A 252 -7.57 -25.12 -3.72
CA ASP A 252 -7.64 -26.39 -4.44
C ASP A 252 -8.15 -26.23 -5.88
N GLY A 253 -7.76 -27.18 -6.74
CA GLY A 253 -8.18 -27.21 -8.14
C GLY A 253 -7.58 -26.11 -9.02
N GLY A 254 -6.43 -25.53 -8.63
CA GLY A 254 -5.78 -24.47 -9.39
C GLY A 254 -6.55 -23.16 -9.35
N THR A 255 -7.24 -22.89 -8.23
CA THR A 255 -8.02 -21.66 -8.04
C THR A 255 -7.23 -20.66 -7.21
N TYR A 256 -7.24 -19.40 -7.64
CA TYR A 256 -6.49 -18.31 -7.03
C TYR A 256 -7.40 -17.11 -6.75
N GLY A 257 -7.19 -16.47 -5.60
CA GLY A 257 -7.86 -15.24 -5.21
C GLY A 257 -6.95 -14.04 -5.44
N ALA A 258 -7.44 -13.02 -6.16
CA ALA A 258 -6.73 -11.76 -6.33
C ALA A 258 -7.65 -10.56 -6.03
N ILE A 259 -7.07 -9.46 -5.55
CA ILE A 259 -7.78 -8.19 -5.37
C ILE A 259 -7.14 -7.12 -6.26
N GLU A 260 -7.92 -6.59 -7.19
CA GLU A 260 -7.53 -5.49 -8.06
C GLU A 260 -8.04 -4.17 -7.48
N ARG A 261 -7.13 -3.23 -7.25
CA ARG A 261 -7.44 -1.86 -6.86
C ARG A 261 -7.67 -1.02 -8.11
N VAL A 262 -8.92 -1.01 -8.58
CA VAL A 262 -9.29 -0.40 -9.86
C VAL A 262 -9.17 1.13 -9.80
N ASN A 263 -9.71 1.76 -8.76
CA ASN A 263 -9.83 3.22 -8.65
C ASN A 263 -9.38 3.79 -7.29
N ASP A 264 -8.59 3.04 -6.51
CA ASP A 264 -8.07 3.55 -5.23
C ASP A 264 -7.07 4.70 -5.40
N HIS A 265 -6.42 4.79 -6.56
CA HIS A 265 -5.51 5.87 -6.93
C HIS A 265 -6.23 7.16 -7.38
N LEU A 266 -7.56 7.22 -7.28
CA LEU A 266 -8.36 8.40 -7.60
C LEU A 266 -9.04 8.94 -6.33
N PRO A 267 -9.45 10.23 -6.31
CA PRO A 267 -10.24 10.77 -5.20
C PRO A 267 -11.56 10.03 -4.97
N SER A 268 -12.21 9.64 -6.07
CA SER A 268 -13.42 8.83 -6.10
C SER A 268 -13.47 8.03 -7.41
N PRO A 269 -14.03 6.81 -7.41
CA PRO A 269 -14.27 6.08 -8.65
C PRO A 269 -15.16 6.88 -9.61
N PRO A 270 -14.85 6.89 -10.92
CA PRO A 270 -15.74 7.47 -11.93
C PRO A 270 -17.11 6.81 -11.93
N GLN A 271 -18.10 7.50 -12.51
CA GLN A 271 -19.47 6.98 -12.62
C GLN A 271 -19.48 5.60 -13.30
N HIS A 272 -20.26 4.66 -12.75
CA HIS A 272 -20.38 3.28 -13.22
C HIS A 272 -19.10 2.44 -13.15
N GLN A 273 -18.06 2.91 -12.46
CA GLN A 273 -16.88 2.11 -12.17
C GLN A 273 -16.87 1.63 -10.72
N VAL A 274 -16.24 0.49 -10.50
CA VAL A 274 -16.03 -0.06 -9.16
C VAL A 274 -14.73 0.45 -8.57
N ARG A 275 -14.67 0.48 -7.25
CA ARG A 275 -13.46 0.84 -6.52
C ARG A 275 -12.42 -0.27 -6.55
N GLN A 276 -12.86 -1.49 -6.23
CA GLN A 276 -12.03 -2.70 -6.24
C GLN A 276 -12.79 -3.87 -6.87
N ARG A 277 -12.03 -4.84 -7.38
CA ARG A 277 -12.56 -6.06 -7.97
C ARG A 277 -11.90 -7.30 -7.38
N LEU A 278 -12.72 -8.20 -6.87
CA LEU A 278 -12.30 -9.51 -6.39
C LEU A 278 -12.26 -10.49 -7.57
N TRP A 279 -11.08 -11.03 -7.85
CA TRP A 279 -10.85 -12.00 -8.90
C TRP A 279 -10.81 -13.42 -8.34
N ARG A 280 -11.54 -14.32 -9.00
CA ARG A 280 -11.30 -15.78 -8.95
C ARG A 280 -10.65 -16.20 -10.26
N ILE A 281 -9.39 -16.56 -10.22
CA ILE A 281 -8.60 -16.98 -11.39
C ILE A 281 -8.39 -18.49 -11.30
N VAL A 282 -8.72 -19.22 -12.37
CA VAL A 282 -8.42 -20.65 -12.47
C VAL A 282 -7.27 -20.83 -13.45
N ALA A 283 -6.17 -21.44 -13.01
CA ALA A 283 -4.97 -21.61 -13.80
C ALA A 283 -4.52 -23.08 -13.84
N LYS A 284 -4.03 -23.55 -15.00
CA LYS A 284 -3.46 -24.91 -15.10
C LYS A 284 -2.13 -25.03 -14.34
N ARG A 285 -1.35 -23.95 -14.33
CA ARG A 285 -0.06 -23.81 -13.65
C ARG A 285 0.07 -22.42 -13.05
N CYS A 286 0.84 -22.31 -11.97
CA CYS A 286 1.21 -21.03 -11.38
C CYS A 286 2.72 -20.96 -11.15
N VAL A 287 3.30 -19.81 -11.47
CA VAL A 287 4.68 -19.46 -11.15
C VAL A 287 4.65 -18.37 -10.08
N VAL A 288 5.23 -18.69 -8.92
CA VAL A 288 5.36 -17.72 -7.81
C VAL A 288 6.69 -17.00 -7.95
N ALA A 289 6.63 -15.71 -8.33
CA ALA A 289 7.76 -14.82 -8.50
C ALA A 289 7.65 -13.61 -7.54
N ALA A 290 7.20 -13.86 -6.30
CA ALA A 290 6.84 -12.85 -5.30
C ALA A 290 8.02 -12.10 -4.65
N GLY A 291 9.26 -12.45 -5.02
CA GLY A 291 10.47 -11.80 -4.49
C GLY A 291 10.82 -12.20 -3.05
N ALA A 292 11.67 -11.40 -2.43
CA ALA A 292 12.12 -11.54 -1.04
C ALA A 292 12.42 -10.15 -0.45
N ILE A 293 12.28 -10.04 0.88
CA ILE A 293 12.50 -8.82 1.69
C ILE A 293 13.66 -9.06 2.65
#